data_AF-A0A6G3DKB4-F1
#
_entry.id   AF-A0A6G3DKB4-F1
#
_cell.length_a   1.000
_cell.length_b   1.000
_cell.length_c   1.000
_cell.angle_alpha   90.00
_cell.angle_beta   90.00
_cell.angle_gamma   90.00
#
_symmetry.space_group_name_H-M   'P 1'
#
loop_
_entity.id
_entity.type
_entity.pdbx_description
1 polymer ?
#
loop_
_entity_poly.entity_id
_entity_poly.type
_entity_poly.pdbx_seq_one_letter_code
_entity_poly.pdbx_strand_id
1 'polypeptide(L)'
;VVCVELPADFQPWLPYLADRRTVAPVALSGVYEDGRLRFYPLADFSPELAAIRWARDWGVEVVCCDLPLAAPEWSSLPPGGAAVTDGADVDDLWDRTVEALAPGSAPEAVRRAALAFGRALREDTAAHGGIATGDLAREAHMRRVLAEVGQRRVAAVVGAFHAPALAGPGERAKSVEAGAATDPAAASGPGTPGHGTPVVTSLVPYAFAQLDPRSGYPAGIRDPRWQQAVLDAGGDPARIRDAAARFLTELCREIRASGDTAGTGEAVETLRVACDLGTLRGLPAPGRGELLEAVTSVLGRGRAPDRELGAVLVGSGRGRLAPGTPRSGLGPWVEAELAALRLPGPADPGSRDLRLAPLRSDLDARREILFQRLRECGVGYAEPVEVTAAGEGGALTSRWRAAWTPAVAARLDLVGVRGVTAAQAA
;
A
#
# COMPACT_ATOMS: atom_id res chain seq x y z
N VAL A 1 11.06 6.92 21.92
CA VAL A 1 9.76 6.74 21.23
C VAL A 1 10.01 6.86 19.75
N VAL A 2 9.38 5.99 18.98
CA VAL A 2 9.32 6.12 17.52
C VAL A 2 7.92 6.61 17.17
N CYS A 3 7.81 7.80 16.59
CA CYS A 3 6.56 8.29 16.03
C CYS A 3 6.50 7.90 14.55
N VAL A 4 5.42 7.25 14.12
CA VAL A 4 5.22 6.82 12.72
C VAL A 4 4.03 7.55 12.13
N GLU A 5 4.14 7.98 10.87
CA GLU A 5 3.06 8.58 10.09
C GLU A 5 1.99 7.54 9.73
N LEU A 6 1.22 7.16 10.73
CA LEU A 6 0.02 6.35 10.61
C LEU A 6 -1.10 7.04 11.40
N PRO A 7 -2.34 7.02 10.91
CA PRO A 7 -3.49 7.49 11.67
C PRO A 7 -3.55 6.87 13.07
N ALA A 8 -3.93 7.67 14.05
CA ALA A 8 -4.04 7.24 15.46
C ALA A 8 -4.92 5.98 15.64
N ASP A 9 -5.95 5.81 14.80
CA ASP A 9 -6.86 4.66 14.79
C ASP A 9 -6.14 3.32 14.55
N PHE A 10 -4.93 3.35 13.99
CA PHE A 10 -4.13 2.15 13.74
C PHE A 10 -3.24 1.74 14.90
N GLN A 11 -3.16 2.52 15.98
CA GLN A 11 -2.36 2.20 17.16
C GLN A 11 -2.60 0.78 17.71
N PRO A 12 -3.84 0.25 17.79
CA PRO A 12 -4.10 -1.11 18.29
C PRO A 12 -3.56 -2.22 17.38
N TRP A 13 -3.26 -1.91 16.11
CA TRP A 13 -2.79 -2.89 15.11
C TRP A 13 -1.27 -3.07 15.12
N LEU A 14 -0.52 -2.14 15.73
CA LEU A 14 0.94 -2.15 15.72
C LEU A 14 1.56 -3.46 16.26
N PRO A 15 1.04 -4.10 17.34
CA PRO A 15 1.59 -5.38 17.80
C PRO A 15 1.52 -6.50 16.75
N TYR A 16 0.48 -6.51 15.92
CA TYR A 16 0.29 -7.52 14.86
C TYR A 16 1.12 -7.22 13.62
N LEU A 17 1.28 -5.95 13.26
CA LEU A 17 2.22 -5.51 12.22
C LEU A 17 3.67 -5.82 12.59
N ALA A 18 4.02 -5.63 13.85
CA ALA A 18 5.35 -5.91 14.37
C ALA A 18 5.62 -7.42 14.54
N ASP A 19 4.59 -8.28 14.46
CA ASP A 19 4.78 -9.73 14.49
C ASP A 19 5.62 -10.21 13.30
N ARG A 20 6.75 -10.87 13.55
CA ARG A 20 7.62 -11.44 12.51
C ARG A 20 6.93 -12.52 11.67
N ARG A 21 5.83 -13.10 12.16
CA ARG A 21 4.98 -14.04 11.43
C ARG A 21 4.00 -13.34 10.49
N THR A 22 3.79 -12.04 10.64
CA THR A 22 3.11 -11.21 9.65
C THR A 22 4.09 -10.95 8.51
N VAL A 23 3.81 -11.53 7.36
CA VAL A 23 4.61 -11.40 6.13
C VAL A 23 3.99 -10.30 5.29
N ALA A 24 4.77 -9.32 4.85
CA ALA A 24 4.32 -8.25 3.99
C ALA A 24 4.24 -8.73 2.52
N PRO A 25 3.45 -8.09 1.64
CA PRO A 25 2.69 -6.87 1.88
C PRO A 25 1.35 -7.11 2.61
N VAL A 26 1.04 -6.23 3.54
CA VAL A 26 -0.25 -6.17 4.25
C VAL A 26 -0.79 -4.76 4.15
N ALA A 27 -2.07 -4.54 4.43
CA ALA A 27 -2.63 -3.21 4.47
C ALA A 27 -3.43 -3.02 5.75
N LEU A 28 -3.20 -1.89 6.41
CA LEU A 28 -4.20 -1.35 7.33
C LEU A 28 -5.32 -0.75 6.49
N SER A 29 -6.56 -1.00 6.86
CA SER A 29 -7.72 -0.43 6.19
C SER A 29 -8.62 0.31 7.15
N GLY A 30 -9.20 1.40 6.67
CA GLY A 30 -10.32 2.10 7.28
C GLY A 30 -11.55 1.98 6.37
N VAL A 31 -12.64 1.45 6.91
CA VAL A 31 -13.93 1.35 6.24
C VAL A 31 -14.92 2.27 6.93
N TYR A 32 -15.47 3.22 6.17
CA TYR A 32 -16.46 4.18 6.64
C TYR A 32 -17.88 3.60 6.49
N GLU A 33 -18.84 4.11 7.27
CA GLU A 33 -20.24 3.66 7.20
C GLU A 33 -20.88 3.84 5.81
N ASP A 34 -20.47 4.88 5.08
CA ASP A 34 -20.90 5.15 3.70
C ASP A 34 -20.29 4.18 2.66
N GLY A 35 -19.49 3.21 3.11
CA GLY A 35 -18.85 2.20 2.27
C GLY A 35 -17.56 2.68 1.59
N ARG A 36 -17.10 3.91 1.87
CA ARG A 36 -15.79 4.40 1.44
C ARG A 36 -14.69 3.56 2.09
N LEU A 37 -13.63 3.29 1.33
CA LEU A 37 -12.47 2.51 1.77
C LEU A 37 -11.20 3.35 1.67
N ARG A 38 -10.31 3.17 2.65
CA ARG A 38 -8.94 3.65 2.59
C ARG A 38 -8.00 2.52 2.98
N PHE A 39 -6.96 2.34 2.18
CA PHE A 39 -5.88 1.39 2.44
C PHE A 39 -4.59 2.14 2.69
N TYR A 40 -3.83 1.64 3.67
CA TYR A 40 -2.47 2.03 4.00
C TYR A 40 -1.63 0.76 3.84
N PRO A 41 -1.24 0.45 2.59
CA PRO A 41 -0.44 -0.72 2.32
C PRO A 41 0.98 -0.55 2.86
N LEU A 42 1.53 -1.65 3.36
CA LEU A 42 2.85 -1.74 3.97
C LEU A 42 3.58 -2.94 3.39
N ALA A 43 4.78 -2.69 2.87
CA ALA A 43 5.73 -3.70 2.41
C ALA A 43 6.94 -3.73 3.36
N ASP A 44 7.83 -4.73 3.22
CA ASP A 44 9.03 -4.79 4.06
C ASP A 44 9.96 -3.57 3.86
N PHE A 45 9.86 -2.91 2.70
CA PHE A 45 10.57 -1.68 2.36
C PHE A 45 9.82 -0.40 2.77
N SER A 46 8.61 -0.49 3.33
CA SER A 46 7.91 0.67 3.90
C SER A 46 8.63 1.15 5.16
N PRO A 47 9.08 2.42 5.24
CA PRO A 47 9.80 2.94 6.40
C PRO A 47 9.04 2.78 7.71
N GLU A 48 7.72 2.92 7.70
CA GLU A 48 6.84 2.78 8.87
C GLU A 48 6.89 1.34 9.40
N LEU A 49 6.75 0.34 8.52
CA LEU A 49 6.79 -1.07 8.93
C LEU A 49 8.19 -1.47 9.43
N ALA A 50 9.24 -1.00 8.75
CA ALA A 50 10.62 -1.21 9.19
C ALA A 50 10.85 -0.63 10.59
N ALA A 51 10.36 0.60 10.84
CA ALA A 51 10.48 1.27 12.13
C ALA A 51 9.66 0.58 13.23
N ILE A 52 8.44 0.14 12.93
CA ILE A 52 7.57 -0.62 13.85
C ILE A 52 8.26 -1.92 14.30
N ARG A 53 8.82 -2.68 13.34
CA ARG A 53 9.49 -3.96 13.64
C ARG A 53 10.81 -3.75 14.38
N TRP A 54 11.59 -2.73 13.99
CA TRP A 54 12.79 -2.34 14.73
C TRP A 54 12.43 -1.97 16.18
N ALA A 55 11.41 -1.13 16.38
CA ALA A 55 11.02 -0.68 17.70
C ALA A 55 10.59 -1.85 18.60
N ARG A 56 9.87 -2.84 18.06
CA ARG A 56 9.54 -4.08 18.77
C ARG A 56 10.78 -4.84 19.24
N ASP A 57 11.74 -5.07 18.34
CA ASP A 57 12.95 -5.83 18.67
C ASP A 57 13.79 -5.16 19.77
N TRP A 58 13.72 -3.83 19.87
CA TRP A 58 14.46 -3.02 20.83
C TRP A 58 13.63 -2.57 22.03
N GLY A 59 12.39 -3.04 22.18
CA GLY A 59 11.50 -2.64 23.28
C GLY A 59 11.18 -1.14 23.30
N VAL A 60 11.23 -0.47 22.16
CA VAL A 60 10.93 0.95 22.01
C VAL A 60 9.45 1.14 21.71
N GLU A 61 8.81 2.05 22.44
CA GLU A 61 7.42 2.42 22.19
C GLU A 61 7.24 3.09 20.82
N VAL A 62 6.18 2.68 20.11
CA VAL A 62 5.74 3.26 18.84
C VAL A 62 4.44 4.01 19.04
N VAL A 63 4.36 5.22 18.49
CA VAL A 63 3.16 6.08 18.53
C VAL A 63 2.77 6.46 17.10
N CYS A 64 1.54 6.14 16.70
CA CYS A 64 0.91 6.67 15.50
C CYS A 64 0.71 8.18 15.68
N CYS A 65 1.34 8.99 14.83
CA CYS A 65 1.33 10.45 14.99
C CYS A 65 0.57 11.20 13.89
N ASP A 66 -0.08 10.51 12.95
CA ASP A 66 -0.87 11.16 11.90
C ASP A 66 -2.34 11.31 12.31
N LEU A 67 -3.05 12.18 11.59
CA LEU A 67 -4.41 12.57 11.85
C LEU A 67 -5.37 11.36 11.91
N PRO A 68 -6.33 11.29 12.87
CA PRO A 68 -7.30 10.21 12.93
C PRO A 68 -8.16 10.10 11.66
N LEU A 69 -8.51 8.89 11.24
CA LEU A 69 -9.26 8.61 10.00
C LEU A 69 -10.62 9.29 9.91
N ALA A 70 -11.26 9.52 11.06
CA ALA A 70 -12.57 10.15 11.17
C ALA A 70 -12.51 11.69 11.02
N ALA A 71 -11.31 12.28 10.95
CA ALA A 71 -11.13 13.73 10.85
C ALA A 71 -11.63 14.25 9.49
N PRO A 72 -12.48 15.30 9.45
CA PRO A 72 -13.08 15.79 8.20
C PRO A 72 -12.07 16.35 7.19
N GLU A 73 -10.91 16.81 7.66
CA GLU A 73 -9.83 17.43 6.88
C GLU A 73 -9.26 16.47 5.83
N TRP A 74 -9.41 15.17 6.06
CA TRP A 74 -9.14 14.12 5.09
C TRP A 74 -9.94 14.24 3.78
N SER A 75 -11.06 14.97 3.77
CA SER A 75 -11.88 15.20 2.58
C SER A 75 -11.28 16.27 1.65
N SER A 76 -10.35 17.08 2.17
CA SER A 76 -9.61 18.07 1.40
C SER A 76 -8.35 17.49 0.73
N LEU A 77 -8.01 16.24 1.04
CA LEU A 77 -6.93 15.50 0.41
C LEU A 77 -7.50 14.56 -0.66
N PRO A 78 -6.80 14.38 -1.79
CA PRO A 78 -7.16 13.33 -2.73
C PRO A 78 -7.06 11.94 -2.07
N PRO A 79 -7.74 10.91 -2.62
CA PRO A 79 -7.63 9.54 -2.13
C PRO A 79 -6.16 9.10 -2.10
N GLY A 80 -5.62 8.80 -0.93
CA GLY A 80 -4.19 8.47 -0.73
C GLY A 80 -3.40 9.50 0.08
N GLY A 81 -3.99 10.65 0.43
CA GLY A 81 -3.47 11.54 1.49
C GLY A 81 -2.31 12.47 1.09
N ALA A 82 -1.80 12.41 -0.13
CA ALA A 82 -0.80 13.34 -0.65
C ALA A 82 -1.39 14.17 -1.80
N ALA A 83 -1.17 15.49 -1.80
CA ALA A 83 -1.50 16.35 -2.94
C ALA A 83 -0.82 15.79 -4.21
N VAL A 84 -1.63 15.35 -5.18
CA VAL A 84 -1.15 14.85 -6.47
C VAL A 84 -0.71 16.06 -7.29
N THR A 85 0.51 16.55 -7.03
CA THR A 85 1.24 17.37 -8.00
C THR A 85 1.84 16.40 -9.01
N ASP A 86 1.18 16.23 -10.16
CA ASP A 86 1.64 15.44 -11.31
C ASP A 86 2.59 14.26 -10.94
N GLY A 87 2.07 13.32 -10.13
CA GLY A 87 2.87 12.46 -9.25
C GLY A 87 3.94 11.59 -9.91
N ALA A 88 3.87 11.41 -11.24
CA ALA A 88 4.92 10.71 -11.97
C ALA A 88 6.27 11.46 -11.96
N ASP A 89 6.27 12.80 -12.01
CA ASP A 89 7.52 13.57 -12.04
C ASP A 89 8.16 13.66 -10.64
N VAL A 90 7.33 13.78 -9.59
CA VAL A 90 7.82 13.83 -8.19
C VAL A 90 8.41 12.49 -7.75
N ASP A 91 7.73 11.37 -8.03
CA ASP A 91 8.23 10.03 -7.72
C ASP A 91 9.54 9.75 -8.46
N ASP A 92 9.60 10.05 -9.77
CA ASP A 92 10.81 9.84 -10.54
C ASP A 92 11.96 10.77 -10.10
N LEU A 93 11.66 11.95 -9.55
CA LEU A 93 12.64 12.85 -8.96
C LEU A 93 13.13 12.34 -7.61
N TRP A 94 12.25 11.81 -6.76
CA TRP A 94 12.61 11.15 -5.50
C TRP A 94 13.53 9.96 -5.76
N ASP A 95 13.16 9.07 -6.68
CA ASP A 95 13.96 7.92 -7.11
C ASP A 95 15.37 8.37 -7.50
N ARG A 96 15.49 9.39 -8.35
CA ARG A 96 16.78 9.87 -8.88
C ARG A 96 17.64 10.60 -7.86
N THR A 97 17.04 11.38 -6.97
CA THR A 97 17.77 12.28 -6.07
C THR A 97 18.00 11.71 -4.67
N VAL A 98 17.24 10.69 -4.27
CA VAL A 98 17.33 10.07 -2.95
C VAL A 98 17.60 8.57 -3.05
N GLU A 99 16.73 7.79 -3.70
CA GLU A 99 16.82 6.32 -3.64
C GLU A 99 18.01 5.77 -4.43
N ALA A 100 18.20 6.21 -5.67
CA ALA A 100 19.26 5.73 -6.55
C ALA A 100 20.68 6.04 -6.02
N LEU A 101 20.82 7.09 -5.21
CA LEU A 101 22.07 7.49 -4.55
C LEU A 101 22.27 6.84 -3.17
N ALA A 102 21.25 6.20 -2.60
CA ALA A 102 21.31 5.59 -1.28
C ALA A 102 22.31 4.42 -1.14
N PRO A 103 22.52 3.54 -2.15
CA PRO A 103 23.46 2.43 -2.03
C PRO A 103 24.89 2.92 -1.77
N GLY A 104 25.55 2.38 -0.75
CA GLY A 104 26.89 2.80 -0.31
C GLY A 104 26.92 4.13 0.45
N SER A 105 25.81 4.86 0.56
CA SER A 105 25.73 6.10 1.31
C SER A 105 25.55 5.85 2.82
N ALA A 106 26.13 6.73 3.63
CA ALA A 106 25.88 6.72 5.08
C ALA A 106 24.40 7.07 5.37
N PRO A 107 23.76 6.50 6.41
CA PRO A 107 22.35 6.76 6.73
C PRO A 107 22.02 8.25 6.89
N GLU A 108 22.94 9.02 7.47
CA GLU A 108 22.78 10.47 7.64
C GLU A 108 22.80 11.23 6.30
N ALA A 109 23.52 10.74 5.28
CA ALA A 109 23.49 11.34 3.95
C ALA A 109 22.12 11.15 3.29
N VAL A 110 21.56 9.93 3.39
CA VAL A 110 20.20 9.62 2.90
C VAL A 110 19.17 10.48 3.63
N ARG A 111 19.29 10.61 4.97
CA ARG A 111 18.41 11.48 5.77
C ARG A 111 18.48 12.94 5.30
N ARG A 112 19.67 13.49 5.06
CA ARG A 112 19.80 14.87 4.57
C ARG A 112 19.22 15.06 3.17
N ALA A 113 19.43 14.10 2.26
CA ALA A 113 18.85 14.14 0.93
C ALA A 113 17.32 14.17 0.99
N ALA A 114 16.72 13.26 1.76
CA ALA A 114 15.27 13.22 1.98
C ALA A 114 14.73 14.54 2.58
N LEU A 115 15.40 15.09 3.60
CA LEU A 115 14.98 16.36 4.21
C LEU A 115 15.11 17.56 3.26
N ALA A 116 16.15 17.59 2.43
CA ALA A 116 16.35 18.64 1.43
C ALA A 116 15.27 18.55 0.35
N PHE A 117 15.00 17.34 -0.16
CA PHE A 117 13.92 17.09 -1.11
C PHE A 117 12.56 17.54 -0.56
N GLY A 118 12.21 17.08 0.64
CA GLY A 118 10.93 17.42 1.28
C GLY A 118 10.76 18.92 1.54
N ARG A 119 11.85 19.62 1.91
CA ARG A 119 11.85 21.08 2.02
C ARG A 119 11.57 21.76 0.68
N ALA A 120 12.29 21.36 -0.37
CA ALA A 120 12.13 21.95 -1.71
C ALA A 120 10.72 21.73 -2.24
N LEU A 121 10.19 20.50 -2.15
CA LEU A 121 8.83 20.17 -2.58
C LEU A 121 7.78 21.00 -1.82
N ARG A 122 7.96 21.16 -0.51
CA ARG A 122 7.06 21.96 0.32
C ARG A 122 7.11 23.45 -0.03
N GLU A 123 8.30 24.01 -0.21
CA GLU A 123 8.48 25.42 -0.58
C GLU A 123 7.87 25.70 -1.95
N ASP A 124 8.06 24.80 -2.91
CA ASP A 124 7.47 24.89 -4.24
C ASP A 124 5.93 24.82 -4.19
N THR A 125 5.38 23.85 -3.46
CA THR A 125 3.92 23.71 -3.26
C THR A 125 3.33 24.96 -2.61
N ALA A 126 4.00 25.52 -1.59
CA ALA A 126 3.58 26.75 -0.95
C ALA A 126 3.58 27.96 -1.90
N ALA A 127 4.53 28.01 -2.84
CA ALA A 127 4.64 29.08 -3.84
C ALA A 127 3.61 28.96 -4.98
N HIS A 128 3.24 27.74 -5.39
CA HIS A 128 2.48 27.49 -6.61
C HIS A 128 1.05 26.95 -6.40
N GLY A 129 0.54 26.96 -5.18
CA GLY A 129 -0.82 26.50 -4.88
C GLY A 129 -1.24 26.62 -3.43
N GLY A 130 -0.28 26.90 -2.54
CA GLY A 130 -0.48 26.83 -1.10
C GLY A 130 -0.49 25.38 -0.63
N ILE A 131 -0.20 25.19 0.66
CA ILE A 131 -0.26 23.85 1.26
C ILE A 131 -1.72 23.49 1.52
N ALA A 132 -2.13 22.28 1.14
CA ALA A 132 -3.49 21.82 1.33
C ALA A 132 -3.90 21.87 2.81
N THR A 133 -5.17 22.19 3.07
CA THR A 133 -5.71 22.27 4.44
C THR A 133 -5.55 20.96 5.21
N GLY A 134 -5.68 19.82 4.51
CA GLY A 134 -5.45 18.50 5.09
C GLY A 134 -4.01 18.30 5.55
N ASP A 135 -3.02 18.70 4.76
CA ASP A 135 -1.60 18.58 5.15
C ASP A 135 -1.27 19.48 6.35
N LEU A 136 -1.80 20.70 6.39
CA LEU A 136 -1.64 21.59 7.56
C LEU A 136 -2.27 21.00 8.83
N ALA A 137 -3.44 20.35 8.70
CA ALA A 137 -4.11 19.70 9.82
C ALA A 137 -3.33 18.48 10.32
N ARG A 138 -2.79 17.66 9.40
CA ARG A 138 -1.90 16.53 9.70
C ARG A 138 -0.66 16.99 10.45
N GLU A 139 0.02 18.04 9.97
CA GLU A 139 1.21 18.60 10.63
C GLU A 139 0.91 19.18 12.00
N ALA A 140 -0.23 19.87 12.17
CA ALA A 140 -0.67 20.36 13.47
C ALA A 140 -0.94 19.21 14.45
N HIS A 141 -1.55 18.12 13.98
CA HIS A 141 -1.76 16.92 14.78
C HIS A 141 -0.43 16.25 15.15
N MET A 142 0.47 16.03 14.19
CA MET A 142 1.81 15.48 14.43
C MET A 142 2.58 16.30 15.47
N ARG A 143 2.58 17.64 15.38
CA ARG A 143 3.23 18.51 16.38
C ARG A 143 2.62 18.34 17.78
N ARG A 144 1.30 18.19 17.89
CA ARG A 144 0.64 17.92 19.19
C ARG A 144 1.08 16.57 19.78
N VAL A 145 1.05 15.50 18.99
CA VAL A 145 1.50 14.18 19.43
C VAL A 145 2.98 14.21 19.86
N LEU A 146 3.84 14.87 19.08
CA LEU A 146 5.26 15.03 19.44
C LEU A 146 5.46 15.83 20.74
N ALA A 147 4.62 16.83 21.02
CA ALA A 147 4.66 17.58 22.26
C ALA A 147 4.18 16.76 23.47
N GLU A 148 3.15 15.93 23.29
CA GLU A 148 2.62 15.02 24.32
C GLU A 148 3.62 13.93 24.74
N VAL A 149 4.47 13.47 23.80
CA VAL A 149 5.59 12.56 24.10
C VAL A 149 6.63 13.22 25.04
N GLY A 150 6.61 14.56 25.14
CA GLY A 150 7.36 15.33 26.13
C GLY A 150 8.88 15.31 25.91
N GLN A 151 9.64 15.26 27.01
CA GLN A 151 11.12 15.35 27.00
C GLN A 151 11.82 14.04 26.57
N ARG A 152 11.07 13.03 26.15
CA ARG A 152 11.63 11.73 25.75
C ARG A 152 12.39 11.89 24.43
N ARG A 153 13.41 11.06 24.21
CA ARG A 153 14.08 11.00 22.89
C ARG A 153 13.10 10.45 21.85
N VAL A 154 12.82 11.24 20.83
CA VAL A 154 11.89 10.91 19.75
C VAL A 154 12.65 10.73 18.43
N ALA A 155 12.32 9.67 17.70
CA ALA A 155 12.58 9.54 16.27
C ALA A 155 11.24 9.59 15.54
N ALA A 156 11.08 10.45 14.54
CA ALA A 156 9.86 10.54 13.74
C ALA A 156 10.12 9.99 12.33
N VAL A 157 9.30 9.04 11.91
CA VAL A 157 9.29 8.47 10.55
C VAL A 157 8.05 9.01 9.86
N VAL A 158 8.29 10.02 9.03
CA VAL A 158 7.26 10.82 8.34
C VAL A 158 7.69 11.04 6.89
N GLY A 159 6.71 11.29 6.03
CA GLY A 159 6.93 11.76 4.68
C GLY A 159 7.80 13.01 4.68
N ALA A 160 8.76 13.04 3.76
CA ALA A 160 9.75 14.11 3.67
C ALA A 160 9.10 15.51 3.59
N PHE A 161 7.94 15.62 2.94
CA PHE A 161 7.15 16.84 2.82
C PHE A 161 6.76 17.47 4.18
N HIS A 162 6.42 16.64 5.17
CA HIS A 162 5.98 17.11 6.50
C HIS A 162 7.14 17.45 7.43
N ALA A 163 8.32 16.85 7.20
CA ALA A 163 9.47 16.99 8.10
C ALA A 163 9.89 18.47 8.38
N PRO A 164 9.89 19.41 7.41
CA PRO A 164 10.17 20.82 7.68
C PRO A 164 9.24 21.46 8.72
N ALA A 165 7.95 21.08 8.72
CA ALA A 165 6.95 21.59 9.66
C ALA A 165 7.14 21.07 11.09
N LEU A 166 7.84 19.94 11.26
CA LEU A 166 8.10 19.33 12.57
C LEU A 166 9.45 19.75 13.17
N ALA A 167 10.40 20.14 12.33
CA ALA A 167 11.78 20.46 12.72
C ALA A 167 12.03 21.95 13.07
N GLY A 168 11.05 22.85 12.83
CA GLY A 168 11.21 24.30 12.99
C GLY A 168 11.37 24.80 14.44
N PRO A 169 12.44 25.55 14.78
CA PRO A 169 12.60 26.18 16.10
C PRO A 169 11.52 27.24 16.42
N GLY A 170 10.95 27.88 15.40
CA GLY A 170 10.03 29.02 15.54
C GLY A 170 8.54 28.67 15.70
N GLU A 171 8.13 27.44 15.42
CA GLU A 171 6.72 27.02 15.52
C GLU A 171 6.36 26.42 16.88
N ARG A 172 7.34 25.85 17.60
CA ARG A 172 7.16 25.40 18.99
C ARG A 172 6.82 26.55 19.95
N ALA A 173 7.26 27.78 19.65
CA ALA A 173 6.98 28.96 20.47
C ALA A 173 5.60 29.58 20.15
N LYS A 174 5.20 29.66 18.88
CA LYS A 174 3.93 30.28 18.47
C LYS A 174 2.69 29.42 18.75
N SER A 175 2.85 28.09 18.82
CA SER A 175 1.76 27.17 19.14
C SER A 175 1.36 27.16 20.62
N VAL A 176 2.26 27.59 21.52
CA VAL A 176 1.96 27.75 22.95
C VAL A 176 1.11 29.02 23.21
N GLU A 177 1.31 30.08 22.42
CA GLU A 177 0.53 31.32 22.55
C GLU A 177 -0.86 31.25 21.89
N ALA A 178 -0.99 30.52 20.77
CA ALA A 178 -2.30 30.34 20.11
C ALA A 178 -3.19 29.28 20.79
N GLY A 179 -2.61 28.37 21.59
CA GLY A 179 -3.33 27.32 22.33
C GLY A 179 -3.87 27.75 23.70
N ALA A 180 -3.63 28.98 24.14
CA ALA A 180 -4.07 29.48 25.45
C ALA A 180 -5.54 29.96 25.49
N ALA A 181 -6.28 29.86 24.39
CA ALA A 181 -7.69 30.22 24.29
C ALA A 181 -8.54 29.06 23.75
N THR A 182 -8.45 27.89 24.37
CA THR A 182 -9.53 26.87 24.37
C THR A 182 -9.35 26.01 25.63
N ASP A 183 -10.42 25.88 26.42
CA ASP A 183 -10.42 25.18 27.71
C ASP A 183 -9.82 23.76 27.64
N PRO A 184 -9.02 23.35 28.63
CA PRO A 184 -8.47 22.00 28.73
C PRO A 184 -9.47 21.10 29.47
N ALA A 185 -10.29 20.35 28.73
CA ALA A 185 -11.09 19.28 29.31
C ALA A 185 -11.18 18.07 28.37
N ALA A 186 -10.08 17.31 28.28
CA ALA A 186 -10.13 15.88 27.93
C ALA A 186 -8.77 15.22 28.25
N ALA A 187 -8.52 15.01 29.55
CA ALA A 187 -7.49 14.07 29.97
C ALA A 187 -8.06 12.63 29.95
N SER A 188 -7.41 11.78 29.15
CA SER A 188 -7.03 10.39 29.47
C SER A 188 -8.13 9.38 29.85
N GLY A 189 -8.44 8.51 28.89
CA GLY A 189 -9.06 7.19 29.07
C GLY A 189 -9.06 6.40 27.75
N PRO A 190 -8.97 5.05 27.75
CA PRO A 190 -9.05 4.27 26.53
C PRO A 190 -10.49 4.26 26.02
N GLY A 191 -10.71 4.78 24.82
CA GLY A 191 -11.93 4.51 24.04
C GLY A 191 -13.06 5.54 24.10
N THR A 192 -12.78 6.83 23.97
CA THR A 192 -13.85 7.80 23.61
C THR A 192 -13.77 8.11 22.11
N PRO A 193 -14.80 7.78 21.29
CA PRO A 193 -14.83 8.15 19.89
C PRO A 193 -14.92 9.66 19.76
N GLY A 194 -14.01 10.28 19.01
CA GLY A 194 -14.18 11.65 18.55
C GLY A 194 -15.45 11.78 17.70
N HIS A 195 -15.99 13.00 17.62
CA HIS A 195 -17.24 13.34 16.92
C HIS A 195 -17.13 13.25 15.38
N GLY A 196 -16.55 12.18 14.86
CA GLY A 196 -16.49 11.85 13.43
C GLY A 196 -17.28 10.58 13.12
N THR A 197 -17.58 10.35 11.84
CA THR A 197 -18.23 9.11 11.38
C THR A 197 -17.44 7.89 11.88
N PRO A 198 -18.08 6.87 12.45
CA PRO A 198 -17.35 5.71 12.97
C PRO A 198 -16.65 4.99 11.81
N VAL A 199 -15.35 4.74 11.99
CA VAL A 199 -14.50 4.05 11.02
C VAL A 199 -14.13 2.69 11.61
N VAL A 200 -14.42 1.61 10.88
CA VAL A 200 -13.95 0.28 11.23
C VAL A 200 -12.56 0.10 10.67
N THR A 201 -11.58 -0.14 11.53
CA THR A 201 -10.22 -0.47 11.11
C THR A 201 -9.99 -1.96 11.08
N SER A 202 -9.17 -2.41 10.13
CA SER A 202 -8.72 -3.80 10.06
C SER A 202 -7.32 -3.91 9.48
N LEU A 203 -6.69 -5.06 9.71
CA LEU A 203 -5.43 -5.43 9.07
C LEU A 203 -5.69 -6.59 8.10
N VAL A 204 -5.44 -6.37 6.81
CA VAL A 204 -5.76 -7.34 5.75
C VAL A 204 -4.49 -7.77 4.99
N PRO A 205 -4.44 -9.02 4.48
CA PRO A 205 -3.40 -9.42 3.53
C PRO A 205 -3.47 -8.57 2.26
N TYR A 206 -2.31 -8.31 1.67
CA TYR A 206 -2.18 -7.58 0.41
C TYR A 206 -1.24 -8.34 -0.54
N ALA A 207 -1.07 -7.82 -1.75
CA ALA A 207 -0.19 -8.40 -2.76
C ALA A 207 0.63 -7.33 -3.46
N PHE A 208 1.79 -7.71 -4.01
CA PHE A 208 2.61 -6.81 -4.82
C PHE A 208 1.83 -6.24 -6.01
N ALA A 209 1.03 -7.05 -6.69
CA ALA A 209 0.15 -6.59 -7.76
C ALA A 209 -0.86 -5.52 -7.35
N GLN A 210 -1.14 -5.37 -6.05
CA GLN A 210 -2.08 -4.38 -5.51
C GLN A 210 -1.35 -3.15 -4.95
N LEU A 211 -0.05 -3.28 -4.66
CA LEU A 211 0.81 -2.13 -4.34
C LEU A 211 1.05 -1.30 -5.57
N ASP A 212 1.11 -1.92 -6.75
CA ASP A 212 1.50 -1.22 -7.95
C ASP A 212 0.42 -0.22 -8.41
N PRO A 213 0.77 1.04 -8.72
CA PRO A 213 -0.21 2.06 -9.13
C PRO A 213 -1.05 1.67 -10.34
N ARG A 214 -0.53 0.80 -11.23
CA ARG A 214 -1.24 0.28 -12.40
C ARG A 214 -2.45 -0.58 -12.03
N SER A 215 -2.59 -0.99 -10.76
CA SER A 215 -3.78 -1.67 -10.24
C SER A 215 -4.94 -0.71 -9.92
N GLY A 216 -4.75 0.61 -10.07
CA GLY A 216 -5.73 1.63 -9.73
C GLY A 216 -5.63 2.17 -8.29
N TYR A 217 -4.53 1.90 -7.57
CA TYR A 217 -4.20 2.55 -6.29
C TYR A 217 -3.17 3.66 -6.54
N PRO A 218 -3.57 4.95 -6.65
CA PRO A 218 -2.69 6.01 -7.15
C PRO A 218 -1.46 6.28 -6.28
N ALA A 219 -1.56 6.06 -4.97
CA ALA A 219 -0.46 6.18 -4.00
C ALA A 219 0.41 4.91 -3.90
N GLY A 220 0.36 4.06 -4.93
CA GLY A 220 1.06 2.78 -4.96
C GLY A 220 2.57 2.89 -5.12
N ILE A 221 3.25 1.76 -4.95
CA ILE A 221 4.70 1.64 -5.11
C ILE A 221 4.97 0.89 -6.41
N ARG A 222 5.61 1.56 -7.37
CA ARG A 222 5.93 0.98 -8.69
C ARG A 222 6.91 -0.16 -8.53
N ASP A 223 6.69 -1.23 -9.28
CA ASP A 223 7.63 -2.34 -9.41
C ASP A 223 8.08 -2.90 -8.04
N PRO A 224 7.14 -3.31 -7.16
CA PRO A 224 7.42 -3.65 -5.75
C PRO A 224 8.39 -4.81 -5.57
N ARG A 225 8.52 -5.72 -6.55
CA ARG A 225 9.53 -6.79 -6.47
C ARG A 225 10.94 -6.24 -6.68
N TRP A 226 11.10 -5.23 -7.55
CA TRP A 226 12.36 -4.50 -7.66
C TRP A 226 12.70 -3.81 -6.34
N GLN A 227 11.74 -3.12 -5.73
CA GLN A 227 11.94 -2.45 -4.45
C GLN A 227 12.32 -3.42 -3.32
N GLN A 228 11.70 -4.60 -3.27
CA GLN A 228 12.11 -5.67 -2.37
C GLN A 228 13.56 -6.09 -2.59
N ALA A 229 14.00 -6.23 -3.85
CA ALA A 229 15.37 -6.63 -4.14
C ALA A 229 16.40 -5.54 -3.78
N VAL A 230 16.04 -4.26 -3.89
CA VAL A 230 16.86 -3.13 -3.43
C VAL A 230 16.99 -3.16 -1.91
N LEU A 231 15.89 -3.40 -1.18
CA LEU A 231 15.94 -3.59 0.28
C LEU A 231 16.83 -4.78 0.65
N ASP A 232 16.65 -5.93 0.01
CA ASP A 232 17.39 -7.15 0.29
C ASP A 232 18.90 -7.00 0.02
N ALA A 233 19.27 -6.12 -0.92
CA ALA A 233 20.65 -5.76 -1.18
C ALA A 233 21.31 -5.03 0.01
N GLY A 234 20.52 -4.44 0.92
CA GLY A 234 21.01 -3.87 2.18
C GLY A 234 21.94 -2.66 1.99
N GLY A 235 21.71 -1.89 0.92
CA GLY A 235 22.53 -0.74 0.57
C GLY A 235 23.87 -1.10 -0.10
N ASP A 236 24.12 -2.36 -0.44
CA ASP A 236 25.32 -2.78 -1.19
C ASP A 236 25.12 -2.60 -2.71
N PRO A 237 25.88 -1.70 -3.38
CA PRO A 237 25.76 -1.49 -4.83
C PRO A 237 26.00 -2.75 -5.67
N ALA A 238 26.91 -3.64 -5.24
CA ALA A 238 27.20 -4.87 -5.97
C ALA A 238 26.00 -5.82 -5.95
N ARG A 239 25.30 -5.92 -4.81
CA ARG A 239 24.11 -6.77 -4.67
C ARG A 239 22.92 -6.24 -5.48
N ILE A 240 22.83 -4.92 -5.69
CA ILE A 240 21.84 -4.30 -6.59
C ILE A 240 22.15 -4.68 -8.04
N ARG A 241 23.40 -4.60 -8.47
CA ARG A 241 23.81 -5.08 -9.80
C ARG A 241 23.46 -6.57 -10.00
N ASP A 242 23.71 -7.40 -9.00
CA ASP A 242 23.34 -8.82 -9.06
C ASP A 242 21.82 -9.02 -9.14
N ALA A 243 21.03 -8.18 -8.46
CA ALA A 243 19.58 -8.17 -8.59
C ALA A 243 19.15 -7.83 -10.02
N ALA A 244 19.70 -6.76 -10.60
CA ALA A 244 19.43 -6.39 -11.99
C ALA A 244 19.74 -7.54 -12.96
N ALA A 245 20.87 -8.23 -12.80
CA ALA A 245 21.21 -9.40 -13.60
C ALA A 245 20.18 -10.54 -13.49
N ARG A 246 19.66 -10.79 -12.28
CA ARG A 246 18.59 -11.79 -12.06
C ARG A 246 17.29 -11.38 -12.75
N PHE A 247 16.85 -10.13 -12.58
CA PHE A 247 15.64 -9.63 -13.24
C PHE A 247 15.75 -9.70 -14.76
N LEU A 248 16.89 -9.34 -15.35
CA LEU A 248 17.10 -9.43 -16.79
C LEU A 248 17.07 -10.87 -17.29
N THR A 249 17.63 -11.81 -16.53
CA THR A 249 17.57 -13.23 -16.87
C THR A 249 16.13 -13.75 -16.89
N GLU A 250 15.32 -13.34 -15.92
CA GLU A 250 13.90 -13.69 -15.83
C GLU A 250 13.07 -12.99 -16.92
N LEU A 251 13.38 -11.73 -17.22
CA LEU A 251 12.75 -10.99 -18.30
C LEU A 251 12.99 -11.66 -19.65
N CYS A 252 14.22 -12.09 -19.95
CA CYS A 252 14.48 -12.86 -21.16
C CYS A 252 13.70 -14.19 -21.20
N ARG A 253 13.41 -14.82 -20.06
CA ARG A 253 12.55 -16.02 -20.01
C ARG A 253 11.10 -15.66 -20.35
N GLU A 254 10.60 -14.56 -19.81
CA GLU A 254 9.22 -14.12 -20.04
C GLU A 254 9.01 -13.69 -21.50
N ILE A 255 9.94 -12.93 -22.08
CA ILE A 255 9.92 -12.57 -23.51
C ILE A 255 9.87 -13.82 -24.41
N ARG A 256 10.67 -14.85 -24.08
CA ARG A 256 10.63 -16.13 -24.80
C ARG A 256 9.31 -16.88 -24.62
N ALA A 257 8.71 -16.82 -23.45
CA ALA A 257 7.41 -17.43 -23.20
C ALA A 257 6.28 -16.75 -24.00
N SER A 258 6.42 -15.43 -24.27
CA SER A 258 5.53 -14.68 -25.16
C SER A 258 5.77 -14.94 -26.66
N GLY A 259 6.81 -15.71 -27.03
CA GLY A 259 7.11 -16.09 -28.42
C GLY A 259 8.21 -15.27 -29.10
N ASP A 260 8.78 -14.28 -28.39
CA ASP A 260 9.85 -13.41 -28.90
C ASP A 260 11.25 -13.94 -28.55
N THR A 261 12.28 -13.46 -29.27
CA THR A 261 13.66 -13.88 -29.04
C THR A 261 14.38 -12.96 -28.06
N ALA A 262 14.82 -13.50 -26.92
CA ALA A 262 15.75 -12.84 -26.01
C ALA A 262 16.65 -13.91 -25.37
N GLY A 263 17.96 -13.69 -25.36
CA GLY A 263 18.97 -14.64 -24.89
C GLY A 263 19.92 -14.06 -23.86
N THR A 264 20.98 -14.83 -23.56
CA THR A 264 22.02 -14.43 -22.61
C THR A 264 22.84 -13.24 -23.12
N GLY A 265 23.07 -13.17 -24.43
CA GLY A 265 23.79 -12.05 -25.05
C GLY A 265 23.07 -10.72 -24.82
N GLU A 266 21.77 -10.67 -25.10
CA GLU A 266 20.96 -9.49 -24.83
C GLU A 266 20.91 -9.18 -23.33
N ALA A 267 20.76 -10.18 -22.45
CA ALA A 267 20.74 -9.94 -21.00
C ALA A 267 22.05 -9.31 -20.48
N VAL A 268 23.21 -9.80 -20.95
CA VAL A 268 24.53 -9.25 -20.59
C VAL A 268 24.67 -7.83 -21.11
N GLU A 269 24.26 -7.59 -22.35
CA GLU A 269 24.34 -6.27 -22.97
C GLU A 269 23.39 -5.27 -22.28
N THR A 270 22.17 -5.67 -21.96
CA THR A 270 21.23 -4.84 -21.18
C THR A 270 21.79 -4.49 -19.82
N LEU A 271 22.39 -5.46 -19.10
CA LEU A 271 23.01 -5.18 -17.80
C LEU A 271 24.17 -4.20 -17.93
N ARG A 272 25.02 -4.37 -18.95
CA ARG A 272 26.13 -3.45 -19.24
C ARG A 272 25.60 -2.04 -19.48
N VAL A 273 24.62 -1.87 -20.37
CA VAL A 273 24.00 -0.58 -20.68
C VAL A 273 23.40 0.06 -19.42
N ALA A 274 22.69 -0.70 -18.58
CA ALA A 274 22.14 -0.18 -17.33
C ALA A 274 23.25 0.32 -16.39
N CYS A 275 24.34 -0.43 -16.23
CA CYS A 275 25.49 -0.02 -15.41
C CYS A 275 26.21 1.23 -15.99
N ASP A 276 26.35 1.30 -17.32
CA ASP A 276 26.97 2.44 -17.98
C ASP A 276 26.11 3.71 -17.83
N LEU A 277 24.79 3.59 -17.96
CA LEU A 277 23.85 4.69 -17.67
C LEU A 277 23.98 5.14 -16.21
N GLY A 278 24.05 4.20 -15.26
CA GLY A 278 24.30 4.51 -13.85
C GLY A 278 25.60 5.29 -13.66
N THR A 279 26.68 4.85 -14.31
CA THR A 279 27.99 5.51 -14.27
C THR A 279 27.92 6.94 -14.84
N LEU A 280 27.29 7.12 -16.00
CA LEU A 280 27.10 8.44 -16.62
C LEU A 280 26.27 9.39 -15.75
N ARG A 281 25.33 8.85 -14.97
CA ARG A 281 24.48 9.59 -14.02
C ARG A 281 25.11 9.76 -12.64
N GLY A 282 26.32 9.25 -12.42
CA GLY A 282 27.01 9.33 -11.13
C GLY A 282 26.38 8.47 -10.03
N LEU A 283 25.67 7.40 -10.40
CA LEU A 283 25.01 6.48 -9.48
C LEU A 283 25.98 5.37 -9.04
N PRO A 284 25.85 4.87 -7.79
CA PRO A 284 26.66 3.77 -7.28
C PRO A 284 26.32 2.42 -7.93
N ALA A 285 25.10 2.25 -8.43
CA ALA A 285 24.58 1.04 -9.10
C ALA A 285 23.46 1.44 -10.08
N PRO A 286 23.08 0.58 -11.05
CA PRO A 286 21.92 0.85 -11.89
C PRO A 286 20.64 0.87 -11.03
N GLY A 287 19.91 1.98 -11.09
CA GLY A 287 18.60 2.11 -10.48
C GLY A 287 17.50 1.55 -11.38
N ARG A 288 16.25 1.74 -10.95
CA ARG A 288 15.06 1.34 -11.71
C ARG A 288 15.02 1.99 -13.09
N GLY A 289 15.26 3.30 -13.16
CA GLY A 289 15.24 4.06 -14.41
C GLY A 289 16.28 3.56 -15.41
N GLU A 290 17.52 3.33 -14.96
CA GLU A 290 18.60 2.79 -15.80
C GLU A 290 18.26 1.40 -16.34
N LEU A 291 17.66 0.55 -15.51
CA LEU A 291 17.22 -0.78 -15.91
C LEU A 291 16.14 -0.71 -16.99
N LEU A 292 15.10 0.10 -16.80
CA LEU A 292 13.99 0.23 -17.75
C LEU A 292 14.44 0.83 -19.09
N GLU A 293 15.31 1.83 -19.05
CA GLU A 293 15.89 2.44 -20.25
C GLU A 293 16.74 1.41 -21.02
N ALA A 294 17.65 0.70 -20.33
CA ALA A 294 18.46 -0.33 -20.96
C ALA A 294 17.62 -1.46 -21.56
N VAL A 295 16.58 -1.92 -20.85
CA VAL A 295 15.64 -2.92 -21.35
C VAL A 295 14.95 -2.42 -22.62
N THR A 296 14.44 -1.19 -22.60
CA THR A 296 13.73 -0.61 -23.74
C THR A 296 14.64 -0.50 -24.96
N SER A 297 15.89 -0.10 -24.77
CA SER A 297 16.87 0.06 -25.85
C SER A 297 17.31 -1.28 -26.44
N VAL A 298 17.64 -2.26 -25.60
CA VAL A 298 18.28 -3.51 -26.05
C VAL A 298 17.25 -4.61 -26.33
N LEU A 299 16.43 -4.95 -25.33
CA LEU A 299 15.45 -6.04 -25.43
C LEU A 299 14.17 -5.59 -26.16
N GLY A 300 13.72 -4.38 -25.88
CA GLY A 300 12.53 -3.77 -26.46
C GLY A 300 12.70 -3.22 -27.88
N ARG A 301 13.95 -3.09 -28.36
CA ARG A 301 14.28 -2.51 -29.68
C ARG A 301 13.60 -1.15 -29.91
N GLY A 302 13.53 -0.32 -28.87
CA GLY A 302 12.87 0.99 -28.89
C GLY A 302 11.44 1.02 -28.35
N ARG A 303 10.87 -0.12 -27.95
CA ARG A 303 9.55 -0.21 -27.30
C ARG A 303 9.61 -1.10 -26.07
N ALA A 304 9.20 -0.59 -24.91
CA ALA A 304 9.22 -1.34 -23.67
C ALA A 304 8.33 -2.61 -23.74
N PRO A 305 8.83 -3.79 -23.33
CA PRO A 305 8.01 -5.00 -23.20
C PRO A 305 7.20 -4.94 -21.89
N ASP A 306 6.20 -4.06 -21.83
CA ASP A 306 5.48 -3.68 -20.61
C ASP A 306 4.81 -4.86 -19.90
N ARG A 307 4.32 -5.84 -20.66
CA ARG A 307 3.67 -7.05 -20.12
C ARG A 307 4.70 -7.89 -19.35
N GLU A 308 5.82 -8.17 -19.98
CA GLU A 308 6.90 -8.99 -19.44
C GLU A 308 7.57 -8.27 -18.26
N LEU A 309 7.79 -6.96 -18.38
CA LEU A 309 8.25 -6.10 -17.29
C LEU A 309 7.29 -6.14 -16.11
N GLY A 310 5.99 -6.01 -16.33
CA GLY A 310 4.98 -6.12 -15.27
C GLY A 310 5.05 -7.47 -14.55
N ALA A 311 5.13 -8.57 -15.30
CA ALA A 311 5.24 -9.91 -14.72
C ALA A 311 6.48 -10.08 -13.83
N VAL A 312 7.61 -9.51 -14.27
CA VAL A 312 8.92 -9.68 -13.61
C VAL A 312 9.15 -8.68 -12.48
N LEU A 313 8.80 -7.40 -12.65
CA LEU A 313 9.10 -6.33 -11.69
C LEU A 313 8.02 -6.14 -10.62
N VAL A 314 6.78 -6.53 -10.90
CA VAL A 314 5.71 -6.54 -9.88
C VAL A 314 5.70 -7.88 -9.16
N GLY A 315 5.76 -8.99 -9.90
CA GLY A 315 5.73 -10.33 -9.34
C GLY A 315 4.42 -10.69 -8.64
N SER A 316 4.39 -11.88 -8.04
CA SER A 316 3.20 -12.48 -7.42
C SER A 316 3.27 -12.56 -5.88
N GLY A 317 4.19 -11.81 -5.26
CA GLY A 317 4.40 -11.78 -3.81
C GLY A 317 3.13 -11.39 -3.06
N ARG A 318 2.82 -12.11 -1.97
CA ARG A 318 1.63 -11.91 -1.15
C ARG A 318 1.97 -11.95 0.33
N GLY A 319 1.34 -11.07 1.09
CA GLY A 319 1.47 -11.09 2.52
C GLY A 319 0.53 -12.08 3.20
N ARG A 320 0.75 -12.22 4.49
CA ARG A 320 0.00 -13.10 5.38
C ARG A 320 0.00 -12.50 6.77
N LEU A 321 -1.13 -12.59 7.46
CA LEU A 321 -1.24 -12.14 8.84
C LEU A 321 -0.69 -13.18 9.81
N ALA A 322 -0.09 -12.73 10.92
CA ALA A 322 0.30 -13.62 12.00
C ALA A 322 -0.92 -14.37 12.59
N PRO A 323 -0.71 -15.58 13.13
CA PRO A 323 -1.73 -16.25 13.92
C PRO A 323 -2.17 -15.39 15.11
N GLY A 324 -3.48 -15.32 15.36
CA GLY A 324 -4.04 -14.53 16.46
C GLY A 324 -4.30 -13.05 16.12
N THR A 325 -4.00 -12.60 14.90
CA THR A 325 -4.47 -11.28 14.44
C THR A 325 -5.99 -11.23 14.49
N PRO A 326 -6.60 -10.18 15.09
CA PRO A 326 -8.04 -10.03 15.18
C PRO A 326 -8.70 -10.05 13.80
N ARG A 327 -9.81 -10.80 13.70
CA ARG A 327 -10.63 -10.92 12.50
C ARG A 327 -12.10 -10.95 12.89
N SER A 328 -12.98 -10.40 12.05
CA SER A 328 -14.42 -10.63 12.23
C SER A 328 -14.75 -12.11 12.15
N GLY A 329 -15.80 -12.57 12.85
CA GLY A 329 -16.27 -13.96 12.75
C GLY A 329 -16.79 -14.31 11.34
N LEU A 330 -17.30 -13.31 10.61
CA LEU A 330 -17.81 -13.47 9.25
C LEU A 330 -16.70 -13.81 8.24
N GLY A 331 -15.52 -13.20 8.36
CA GLY A 331 -14.40 -13.44 7.44
C GLY A 331 -14.02 -14.92 7.30
N PRO A 332 -13.60 -15.60 8.38
CA PRO A 332 -13.28 -17.03 8.36
C PRO A 332 -14.45 -17.91 7.90
N TRP A 333 -15.69 -17.55 8.24
CA TRP A 333 -16.88 -18.29 7.77
C TRP A 333 -17.02 -18.21 6.24
N VAL A 334 -16.89 -17.01 5.67
CA VAL A 334 -16.96 -16.81 4.21
C VAL A 334 -15.82 -17.54 3.51
N GLU A 335 -14.60 -17.48 4.03
CA GLU A 335 -13.45 -18.21 3.47
C GLU A 335 -13.69 -19.73 3.41
N ALA A 336 -14.26 -20.30 4.47
CA ALA A 336 -14.61 -21.72 4.51
C ALA A 336 -15.71 -22.07 3.50
N GLU A 337 -16.74 -21.23 3.37
CA GLU A 337 -17.83 -21.44 2.42
C GLU A 337 -17.34 -21.32 0.97
N LEU A 338 -16.46 -20.35 0.65
CA LEU A 338 -15.85 -20.20 -0.66
C LEU A 338 -15.01 -21.44 -1.04
N ALA A 339 -14.23 -21.97 -0.10
CA ALA A 339 -13.46 -23.19 -0.31
C ALA A 339 -14.37 -24.40 -0.58
N ALA A 340 -15.44 -24.58 0.21
CA ALA A 340 -16.43 -25.64 0.02
C ALA A 340 -17.13 -25.55 -1.35
N LEU A 341 -17.38 -24.34 -1.84
CA LEU A 341 -18.00 -24.07 -3.13
C LEU A 341 -17.00 -24.00 -4.30
N ARG A 342 -15.71 -24.23 -4.05
CA ARG A 342 -14.60 -24.19 -5.03
C ARG A 342 -14.53 -22.85 -5.77
N LEU A 343 -14.72 -21.77 -5.02
CA LEU A 343 -14.70 -20.39 -5.52
C LEU A 343 -13.35 -19.72 -5.18
N PRO A 344 -12.98 -18.63 -5.89
CA PRO A 344 -11.80 -17.83 -5.55
C PRO A 344 -11.81 -17.37 -4.09
N GLY A 345 -10.68 -17.49 -3.40
CA GLY A 345 -10.54 -17.14 -1.99
C GLY A 345 -9.15 -16.57 -1.69
N PRO A 346 -8.78 -16.35 -0.41
CA PRO A 346 -7.48 -15.75 -0.07
C PRO A 346 -6.26 -16.48 -0.66
N ALA A 347 -6.33 -17.82 -0.76
CA ALA A 347 -5.27 -18.63 -1.36
C ALA A 347 -5.25 -18.56 -2.90
N ASP A 348 -6.41 -18.35 -3.53
CA ASP A 348 -6.60 -18.27 -4.98
C ASP A 348 -7.50 -17.06 -5.34
N PRO A 349 -6.99 -15.82 -5.29
CA PRO A 349 -7.77 -14.60 -5.48
C PRO A 349 -8.01 -14.26 -6.95
N GLY A 350 -7.74 -15.19 -7.87
CA GLY A 350 -7.97 -14.98 -9.30
C GLY A 350 -9.43 -14.66 -9.60
N SER A 351 -9.66 -13.74 -10.53
CA SER A 351 -11.00 -13.48 -11.05
C SER A 351 -11.49 -14.70 -11.83
N ARG A 352 -12.75 -15.09 -11.62
CA ARG A 352 -13.38 -16.21 -12.31
C ARG A 352 -14.76 -15.83 -12.83
N ASP A 353 -14.93 -15.97 -14.14
CA ASP A 353 -16.23 -15.87 -14.79
C ASP A 353 -16.96 -17.22 -14.65
N LEU A 354 -18.15 -17.18 -14.07
CA LEU A 354 -18.96 -18.34 -13.73
C LEU A 354 -20.33 -18.22 -14.41
N ARG A 355 -20.74 -19.27 -15.11
CA ARG A 355 -22.12 -19.46 -15.55
C ARG A 355 -22.76 -20.49 -14.64
N LEU A 356 -23.79 -20.09 -13.91
CA LEU A 356 -24.49 -20.94 -12.95
C LEU A 356 -25.83 -21.40 -13.52
N ALA A 357 -26.28 -22.60 -13.18
CA ALA A 357 -27.63 -23.09 -13.43
C ALA A 357 -28.32 -23.45 -12.11
N PRO A 358 -28.73 -22.45 -11.28
CA PRO A 358 -29.19 -22.68 -9.90
C PRO A 358 -30.36 -23.66 -9.78
N LEU A 359 -31.27 -23.68 -10.77
CA LEU A 359 -32.45 -24.55 -10.76
C LEU A 359 -32.15 -26.00 -11.19
N ARG A 360 -30.90 -26.29 -11.60
CA ARG A 360 -30.48 -27.60 -12.13
C ARG A 360 -29.29 -28.21 -11.38
N SER A 361 -28.66 -27.47 -10.48
CA SER A 361 -27.44 -27.87 -9.77
C SER A 361 -27.44 -27.29 -8.37
N ASP A 362 -27.46 -28.16 -7.35
CA ASP A 362 -27.42 -27.75 -5.94
C ASP A 362 -26.16 -26.94 -5.61
N LEU A 363 -25.03 -27.27 -6.24
CA LEU A 363 -23.78 -26.53 -6.08
C LEU A 363 -23.93 -25.09 -6.61
N ASP A 364 -24.56 -24.93 -7.77
CA ASP A 364 -24.79 -23.63 -8.37
C ASP A 364 -25.86 -22.82 -7.61
N ALA A 365 -26.87 -23.49 -7.05
CA ALA A 365 -27.84 -22.87 -6.15
C ALA A 365 -27.16 -22.27 -4.92
N ARG A 366 -26.25 -23.02 -4.29
CA ARG A 366 -25.49 -22.52 -3.13
C ARG A 366 -24.56 -21.36 -3.50
N ARG A 367 -23.90 -21.42 -4.66
CA ARG A 367 -23.07 -20.31 -5.18
C ARG A 367 -23.89 -19.05 -5.42
N GLU A 368 -25.03 -19.18 -6.09
CA GLU A 368 -25.95 -18.08 -6.35
C GLU A 368 -26.40 -17.43 -5.04
N ILE A 369 -26.86 -18.22 -4.05
CA ILE A 369 -27.29 -17.70 -2.74
C ILE A 369 -26.17 -16.95 -2.03
N LEU A 370 -24.94 -17.49 -2.04
CA LEU A 370 -23.80 -16.82 -1.43
C LEU A 370 -23.49 -15.50 -2.13
N PHE A 371 -23.49 -15.46 -3.47
CA PHE A 371 -23.23 -14.25 -4.23
C PHE A 371 -24.26 -13.16 -3.95
N GLN A 372 -25.54 -13.52 -3.90
CA GLN A 372 -26.62 -12.58 -3.59
C GLN A 372 -26.47 -12.02 -2.17
N ARG A 373 -26.19 -12.86 -1.17
CA ARG A 373 -25.98 -12.41 0.22
C ARG A 373 -24.78 -11.47 0.34
N LEU A 374 -23.63 -11.84 -0.23
CA LEU A 374 -22.44 -10.98 -0.18
C LEU A 374 -22.65 -9.67 -0.95
N ARG A 375 -23.44 -9.68 -2.02
CA ARG A 375 -23.83 -8.47 -2.76
C ARG A 375 -24.76 -7.58 -1.94
N GLU A 376 -25.74 -8.15 -1.23
CA GLU A 376 -26.64 -7.41 -0.34
C GLU A 376 -25.88 -6.75 0.82
N CYS A 377 -24.89 -7.46 1.39
CA CYS A 377 -23.98 -6.86 2.36
C CYS A 377 -23.03 -5.81 1.75
N GLY A 378 -23.01 -5.61 0.43
CA GLY A 378 -22.10 -4.68 -0.23
C GLY A 378 -20.63 -5.09 -0.15
N VAL A 379 -20.32 -6.38 -0.01
CA VAL A 379 -18.95 -6.90 0.13
C VAL A 379 -18.15 -6.81 -1.19
N GLY A 380 -18.82 -6.81 -2.33
CA GLY A 380 -18.19 -6.66 -3.65
C GLY A 380 -17.36 -7.88 -4.09
N TYR A 381 -17.70 -9.09 -3.61
CA TYR A 381 -17.01 -10.32 -3.99
C TYR A 381 -17.40 -10.84 -5.38
N ALA A 382 -18.67 -10.69 -5.76
CA ALA A 382 -19.19 -11.16 -7.04
C ALA A 382 -20.15 -10.13 -7.66
N GLU A 383 -19.98 -9.89 -8.97
CA GLU A 383 -20.82 -8.98 -9.74
C GLU A 383 -21.56 -9.74 -10.86
N PRO A 384 -22.85 -9.46 -11.09
CA PRO A 384 -23.59 -10.07 -12.18
C PRO A 384 -23.06 -9.54 -13.52
N VAL A 385 -22.92 -10.43 -14.51
CA VAL A 385 -22.53 -10.08 -15.88
C VAL A 385 -23.77 -10.11 -16.75
N GLU A 386 -24.13 -8.98 -17.34
CA GLU A 386 -25.28 -8.92 -18.26
C GLU A 386 -25.06 -9.85 -19.46
N VAL A 387 -26.12 -10.57 -19.84
CA VAL A 387 -26.11 -11.47 -20.99
C VAL A 387 -27.10 -10.96 -22.02
N THR A 388 -26.58 -10.40 -23.11
CA THR A 388 -27.36 -10.13 -24.32
C THR A 388 -27.54 -11.43 -25.10
N ALA A 389 -28.45 -12.30 -24.67
CA ALA A 389 -28.87 -13.46 -25.45
C ALA A 389 -30.39 -13.48 -25.59
N ALA A 390 -30.87 -13.04 -26.75
CA ALA A 390 -32.23 -13.25 -27.21
C ALA A 390 -32.42 -14.74 -27.52
N GLY A 391 -33.10 -15.47 -26.64
CA GLY A 391 -33.49 -16.86 -26.85
C GLY A 391 -34.16 -17.47 -25.60
N GLU A 392 -35.15 -18.34 -25.82
CA GLU A 392 -36.07 -18.89 -24.80
C GLU A 392 -35.40 -19.67 -23.64
N GLY A 393 -34.08 -19.93 -23.69
CA GLY A 393 -33.29 -20.55 -22.62
C GLY A 393 -32.48 -19.59 -21.73
N GLY A 394 -32.55 -18.27 -21.97
CA GLY A 394 -31.78 -17.26 -21.24
C GLY A 394 -32.17 -17.07 -19.76
N ALA A 395 -33.39 -17.47 -19.38
CA ALA A 395 -33.96 -17.19 -18.05
C ALA A 395 -33.52 -18.16 -16.93
N LEU A 396 -32.81 -19.26 -17.24
CA LEU A 396 -32.50 -20.33 -16.27
C LEU A 396 -31.02 -20.37 -15.83
N THR A 397 -30.17 -19.49 -16.36
CA THR A 397 -28.75 -19.42 -15.99
C THR A 397 -28.33 -18.00 -15.68
N SER A 398 -27.60 -17.80 -14.58
CA SER A 398 -26.98 -16.53 -14.23
C SER A 398 -25.50 -16.53 -14.64
N ARG A 399 -24.93 -15.34 -14.86
CA ARG A 399 -23.50 -15.15 -15.06
C ARG A 399 -22.95 -14.19 -14.02
N TRP A 400 -21.80 -14.55 -13.46
CA TRP A 400 -21.15 -13.82 -12.41
C TRP A 400 -19.66 -13.73 -12.68
N ARG A 401 -19.05 -12.62 -12.27
CA ARG A 401 -17.61 -12.49 -12.13
C ARG A 401 -17.28 -12.42 -10.65
N ALA A 402 -16.55 -13.40 -10.13
CA ALA A 402 -16.17 -13.47 -8.73
C ALA A 402 -14.65 -13.26 -8.56
N ALA A 403 -14.25 -12.45 -7.58
CA ALA A 403 -12.85 -12.19 -7.28
C ALA A 403 -12.65 -11.91 -5.78
N TRP A 404 -11.60 -12.49 -5.19
CA TRP A 404 -11.20 -12.16 -3.82
C TRP A 404 -10.20 -11.01 -3.83
N THR A 405 -10.55 -9.88 -3.21
CA THR A 405 -9.69 -8.68 -3.12
C THR A 405 -9.51 -8.26 -1.65
N PRO A 406 -8.52 -7.41 -1.34
CA PRO A 406 -8.38 -6.79 -0.03
C PRO A 406 -9.61 -5.98 0.37
N ALA A 407 -10.32 -5.40 -0.60
CA ALA A 407 -11.61 -4.75 -0.38
C ALA A 407 -12.67 -5.73 0.14
N VAL A 408 -12.74 -6.95 -0.40
CA VAL A 408 -13.61 -8.01 0.14
C VAL A 408 -13.24 -8.30 1.60
N ALA A 409 -11.96 -8.53 1.90
CA ALA A 409 -11.51 -8.81 3.27
C ALA A 409 -11.86 -7.66 4.24
N ALA A 410 -11.58 -6.41 3.87
CA ALA A 410 -11.86 -5.24 4.71
C ALA A 410 -13.36 -5.02 4.91
N ARG A 411 -14.18 -5.18 3.87
CA ARG A 411 -15.65 -5.02 3.96
C ARG A 411 -16.29 -6.10 4.81
N LEU A 412 -15.77 -7.34 4.80
CA LEU A 412 -16.25 -8.40 5.68
C LEU A 412 -16.08 -8.03 7.17
N ASP A 413 -15.00 -7.32 7.53
CA ASP A 413 -14.82 -6.84 8.90
C ASP A 413 -15.82 -5.73 9.28
N LEU A 414 -16.16 -4.83 8.34
CA LEU A 414 -17.21 -3.83 8.55
C LEU A 414 -18.58 -4.49 8.77
N VAL A 415 -18.99 -5.41 7.89
CA VAL A 415 -20.35 -6.00 7.95
C VAL A 415 -20.47 -7.12 8.98
N GLY A 416 -19.36 -7.61 9.53
CA GLY A 416 -19.35 -8.64 10.56
C GLY A 416 -20.11 -8.26 11.83
N VAL A 417 -20.33 -6.96 12.09
CA VAL A 417 -21.20 -6.48 13.18
C VAL A 417 -22.66 -6.93 13.02
N ARG A 418 -23.11 -7.19 11.78
CA ARG A 418 -24.47 -7.65 11.47
C ARG A 418 -24.65 -9.15 11.67
N GLY A 419 -23.56 -9.92 11.69
CA GLY A 419 -23.62 -11.36 11.91
C GLY A 419 -22.31 -12.09 11.59
N VAL A 420 -22.17 -13.32 12.09
CA VAL A 420 -20.97 -14.16 11.90
C VAL A 420 -21.10 -15.12 10.71
N THR A 421 -22.24 -15.09 10.00
CA THR A 421 -22.49 -15.85 8.76
C THR A 421 -23.09 -14.92 7.71
N ALA A 422 -22.91 -15.21 6.41
CA ALA A 422 -23.47 -14.37 5.35
C ALA A 422 -25.01 -14.31 5.37
N ALA A 423 -25.68 -15.28 6.00
CA ALA A 423 -27.13 -15.28 6.15
C ALA A 423 -27.63 -14.39 7.30
N GLN A 424 -26.78 -14.12 8.30
CA GLN A 424 -27.11 -13.20 9.39
C GLN A 424 -26.74 -11.76 9.03
N ALA A 425 -25.66 -11.59 8.26
CA ALA A 425 -25.15 -10.27 7.89
C ALA A 425 -25.94 -9.61 6.74
N ALA A 426 -26.58 -10.42 5.88
CA ALA A 426 -27.52 -9.99 4.84
C ALA A 426 -28.93 -9.98 5.42
#